data_AF-A0A519TJK4-F1
#
_entry.id   AF-A0A519TJK4-F1
#
_cell.length_a   1.000
_cell.length_b   1.000
_cell.length_c   1.000
_cell.angle_alpha   90.00
_cell.angle_beta   90.00
_cell.angle_gamma   90.00
#
_symmetry.space_group_name_H-M   'P 1'
#
loop_
_entity.id
_entity.type
_entity.pdbx_description
1 polymer ?
#
loop_
_entity_poly.entity_id
_entity_poly.type
_entity_poly.pdbx_seq_one_letter_code
_entity_poly.pdbx_strand_id
1 'polypeptide(L)'
;MKMAFSIQQKAKIALLLFCIMACTILIRLLEDKSLNSMNNAFVSMYNDRLVPAADLFFVSEILFEKRDLIEKHHRLNNTEDEQTAKLMAVRNSKIDSVLQKYSKTFLVGDEKSTLHQLKQRLIAHQTLEKEAIFNAKANDVFAFEELNYSYKEILKNLSLLTKTQTLVGKELIKESESLYAGTKIYSAVQFALAILIGILIVSIIFASNVMKVKQEKFNLN
;
A
#
# COMPACT_ATOMS: atom_id res chain seq x y z
N MET A 1 12.05 21.09 61.26
CA MET A 1 10.92 21.01 60.30
C MET A 1 11.15 21.68 58.93
N LYS A 2 12.12 22.60 58.73
CA LYS A 2 12.38 23.23 57.41
C LYS A 2 12.97 22.30 56.32
N MET A 3 13.65 21.22 56.70
CA MET A 3 14.23 20.25 55.75
C MET A 3 13.18 19.38 55.04
N ALA A 4 12.09 19.03 55.74
CA ALA A 4 11.02 18.18 55.18
C ALA A 4 10.26 18.88 54.03
N PHE A 5 10.02 20.19 54.14
CA PHE A 5 9.40 21.00 53.08
C PHE A 5 10.29 21.13 51.83
N SER A 6 11.61 21.28 52.00
CA SER A 6 12.56 21.32 50.88
C SER A 6 12.66 19.96 50.17
N ILE A 7 12.64 18.86 50.92
CA ILE A 7 12.64 17.49 50.38
C ILE A 7 11.35 17.20 49.60
N GLN A 8 10.19 17.61 50.11
CA GLN A 8 8.91 17.46 49.41
C GLN A 8 8.86 18.20 48.07
N GLN A 9 9.44 19.40 47.98
CA GLN A 9 9.53 20.14 46.71
C GLN A 9 10.47 19.45 45.71
N LYS A 10 11.63 18.95 46.15
CA LYS A 10 12.57 18.22 45.29
C LYS A 10 11.99 16.89 44.77
N ALA A 11 11.25 16.16 45.61
CA ALA A 11 10.58 14.91 45.21
C ALA A 11 9.45 15.15 44.19
N LYS A 12 8.67 16.23 44.35
CA LYS A 12 7.63 16.62 43.37
C LYS A 12 8.23 16.94 41.99
N ILE A 13 9.36 17.63 41.97
CA ILE A 13 10.08 17.95 40.71
C ILE A 13 10.63 16.67 40.07
N ALA A 14 11.23 15.77 40.85
CA ALA A 14 11.73 14.50 40.34
C ALA A 14 10.61 13.61 39.78
N LEU A 15 9.46 13.54 40.47
CA LEU A 15 8.27 12.81 40.00
C LEU A 15 7.73 13.41 38.69
N LEU A 16 7.65 14.75 38.61
CA LEU A 16 7.21 15.43 37.39
C LEU A 16 8.12 15.12 36.20
N LEU A 17 9.43 15.19 36.40
CA LEU A 17 10.42 14.84 35.36
C LEU A 17 10.34 13.38 34.95
N PHE A 18 10.13 12.47 35.92
CA PHE A 18 9.92 11.05 35.62
C PHE A 18 8.66 10.83 34.78
N CYS A 19 7.55 11.48 35.12
CA CYS A 19 6.32 11.42 34.33
C CYS A 19 6.53 11.95 32.91
N ILE A 20 7.22 13.09 32.75
CA ILE A 20 7.52 13.64 31.42
C ILE A 20 8.37 12.65 30.62
N MET A 21 9.41 12.06 31.23
CA MET A 21 10.27 11.09 30.57
C MET A 21 9.48 9.84 30.13
N ALA A 22 8.64 9.29 31.01
CA ALA A 22 7.76 8.17 30.69
C ALA A 22 6.81 8.51 29.53
N CYS A 23 6.21 9.71 29.53
CA CYS A 23 5.38 10.19 28.43
C CYS A 23 6.16 10.29 27.12
N THR A 24 7.38 10.84 27.13
CA THR A 24 8.20 10.96 25.91
C THR A 24 8.58 9.60 25.31
N ILE A 25 8.91 8.62 26.16
CA ILE A 25 9.19 7.24 25.70
C ILE A 25 7.94 6.63 25.09
N LEU A 26 6.79 6.77 25.73
CA LEU A 26 5.53 6.23 25.23
C LEU A 26 5.13 6.88 23.89
N ILE A 27 5.25 8.19 23.77
CA ILE A 27 5.03 8.92 22.51
C ILE A 27 5.95 8.38 21.42
N ARG A 28 7.23 8.16 21.73
CA ARG A 28 8.20 7.65 20.76
C ARG A 28 7.84 6.25 20.26
N LEU A 29 7.43 5.36 21.16
CA LEU A 29 6.97 4.01 20.78
C LEU A 29 5.73 4.05 19.88
N LEU A 30 4.80 4.97 20.12
CA LEU A 30 3.62 5.16 19.27
C LEU A 30 3.99 5.74 17.89
N GLU A 31 4.92 6.68 17.84
CA GLU A 31 5.45 7.25 16.60
C GLU A 31 6.15 6.19 15.76
N ASP A 32 7.06 5.39 16.35
CA ASP A 32 7.75 4.32 15.64
C ASP A 32 6.76 3.28 15.08
N LYS A 33 5.71 2.94 15.84
CA LYS A 33 4.64 2.06 15.36
C LYS A 33 3.89 2.67 14.17
N SER A 34 3.53 3.96 14.25
CA SER A 34 2.83 4.67 13.18
C SER A 34 3.67 4.72 11.89
N LEU A 35 4.96 5.04 12.02
CA LEU A 35 5.90 5.08 10.90
C LEU A 35 6.07 3.71 10.23
N ASN A 36 6.17 2.64 11.03
CA ASN A 36 6.25 1.27 10.50
C ASN A 36 4.97 0.87 9.74
N SER A 37 3.79 1.19 10.28
CA SER A 37 2.52 0.95 9.58
C SER A 37 2.43 1.72 8.26
N MET A 38 2.85 2.99 8.24
CA MET A 38 2.89 3.80 7.02
C MET A 38 3.87 3.24 5.98
N ASN A 39 5.05 2.78 6.42
CA ASN A 39 6.01 2.12 5.53
C ASN A 39 5.43 0.84 4.93
N ASN A 40 4.75 0.02 5.74
CA ASN A 40 4.09 -1.20 5.24
C ASN A 40 2.97 -0.89 4.24
N ALA A 41 2.17 0.15 4.50
CA ALA A 41 1.14 0.61 3.57
C ALA A 41 1.74 1.06 2.23
N PHE A 42 2.89 1.75 2.25
CA PHE A 42 3.62 2.13 1.03
C PHE A 42 4.16 0.92 0.27
N VAL A 43 4.80 -0.02 0.97
CA VAL A 43 5.32 -1.26 0.38
C VAL A 43 4.19 -2.06 -0.26
N SER A 44 3.04 -2.19 0.41
CA SER A 44 1.88 -2.90 -0.14
C SER A 44 1.24 -2.13 -1.31
N MET A 45 1.12 -0.80 -1.22
CA MET A 45 0.64 0.02 -2.33
C MET A 45 1.50 -0.18 -3.60
N TYR A 46 2.82 -0.32 -3.44
CA TYR A 46 3.71 -0.59 -4.57
C TYR A 46 3.63 -2.04 -5.06
N ASN A 47 3.94 -3.01 -4.19
CA ASN A 47 4.11 -4.41 -4.57
C ASN A 47 2.80 -5.16 -4.79
N ASP A 48 1.75 -4.82 -4.03
CA ASP A 48 0.46 -5.53 -4.08
C ASP A 48 -0.59 -4.81 -4.91
N ARG A 49 -0.44 -3.50 -5.19
CA ARG A 49 -1.45 -2.71 -5.92
C ARG A 49 -0.95 -2.10 -7.22
N LEU A 50 0.14 -1.34 -7.21
CA LEU A 50 0.63 -0.65 -8.40
C LEU A 50 1.21 -1.62 -9.43
N VAL A 51 2.16 -2.47 -9.03
CA VAL A 51 2.77 -3.47 -9.92
C VAL A 51 1.71 -4.44 -10.47
N PRO A 52 0.78 -4.97 -9.66
CA PRO A 52 -0.27 -5.85 -10.16
C PRO A 52 -1.28 -5.16 -11.09
N ALA A 53 -1.58 -3.87 -10.91
CA ALA A 53 -2.40 -3.11 -11.84
C ALA A 53 -1.74 -2.99 -13.22
N ALA A 54 -0.42 -2.75 -13.26
CA ALA A 54 0.36 -2.74 -14.50
C ALA A 54 0.40 -4.14 -15.15
N ASP A 55 0.57 -5.19 -14.35
CA ASP A 55 0.51 -6.58 -14.82
C ASP A 55 -0.84 -6.90 -15.49
N LEU A 56 -1.98 -6.48 -14.89
CA LEU A 56 -3.31 -6.65 -15.49
C LEU A 56 -3.52 -5.83 -16.78
N PHE A 57 -2.94 -4.63 -16.85
CA PHE A 57 -2.92 -3.84 -18.07
C PHE A 57 -2.16 -4.56 -19.18
N PHE A 58 -0.99 -5.13 -18.87
CA PHE A 58 -0.20 -5.90 -19.83
C PHE A 58 -0.94 -7.15 -20.33
N VAL A 59 -1.72 -7.83 -19.48
CA VAL A 59 -2.63 -8.91 -19.94
C VAL A 59 -3.65 -8.39 -20.96
N SER A 60 -4.20 -7.20 -20.75
CA SER A 60 -5.17 -6.58 -21.67
C SER A 60 -4.53 -6.24 -23.03
N GLU A 61 -3.29 -5.76 -23.02
CA GLU A 61 -2.51 -5.51 -24.23
C GLU A 61 -2.27 -6.80 -25.03
N ILE A 62 -1.83 -7.87 -24.37
CA ILE A 62 -1.63 -9.17 -25.02
C ILE A 62 -2.96 -9.68 -25.62
N LEU A 63 -4.08 -9.53 -24.92
CA LEU A 63 -5.39 -9.93 -25.43
C LEU A 63 -5.80 -9.13 -26.68
N PHE A 64 -5.52 -7.83 -26.71
CA PHE A 64 -5.74 -7.01 -27.88
C PHE A 64 -4.87 -7.47 -29.06
N GLU A 65 -3.59 -7.76 -28.83
CA GLU A 65 -2.72 -8.30 -29.88
C GLU A 65 -3.17 -9.67 -30.42
N LYS A 66 -3.71 -10.53 -29.54
CA LYS A 66 -4.27 -11.83 -29.94
C LYS A 66 -5.49 -11.64 -30.84
N ARG A 67 -6.37 -10.72 -30.47
CA ARG A 67 -7.55 -10.35 -31.27
C ARG A 67 -7.14 -9.83 -32.65
N ASP A 68 -6.20 -8.88 -32.71
CA ASP A 68 -5.68 -8.34 -33.98
C ASP A 68 -5.06 -9.44 -34.86
N LEU A 69 -4.37 -10.41 -34.27
CA LEU A 69 -3.82 -11.56 -35.00
C LEU A 69 -4.92 -12.41 -35.65
N ILE A 70 -6.00 -12.73 -34.91
CA ILE A 70 -7.15 -13.49 -35.43
C ILE A 70 -7.86 -12.70 -36.54
N GLU A 71 -8.10 -11.41 -36.33
CA GLU A 71 -8.74 -10.55 -37.33
C GLU A 71 -7.90 -10.45 -38.63
N LYS A 72 -6.57 -10.34 -38.50
CA LYS A 72 -5.65 -10.38 -39.65
C LYS A 72 -5.65 -11.74 -40.36
N HIS A 73 -5.63 -12.83 -39.60
CA HIS A 73 -5.66 -14.20 -40.12
C HIS A 73 -6.90 -14.41 -41.02
N HIS A 74 -8.07 -14.02 -40.52
CA HIS A 74 -9.33 -14.09 -41.28
C HIS A 74 -9.36 -13.14 -42.48
N ARG A 75 -8.99 -11.86 -42.31
CA ARG A 75 -9.09 -10.86 -43.39
C ARG A 75 -8.20 -11.19 -44.59
N LEU A 76 -7.03 -11.78 -44.34
CA LEU A 76 -6.06 -12.11 -45.38
C LEU A 76 -6.28 -13.50 -45.99
N ASN A 77 -7.30 -14.26 -45.53
CA ASN A 77 -7.46 -15.69 -45.84
C ASN A 77 -6.12 -16.44 -45.70
N ASN A 78 -5.39 -16.14 -44.62
CA ASN A 78 -4.04 -16.66 -44.45
C ASN A 78 -4.09 -18.18 -44.24
N THR A 79 -3.30 -18.94 -44.98
CA THR A 79 -3.24 -20.42 -44.87
C THR A 79 -2.24 -20.90 -43.81
N GLU A 80 -1.59 -19.97 -43.10
CA GLU A 80 -0.56 -20.26 -42.09
C GLU A 80 -1.14 -20.52 -40.68
N ASP A 81 -2.18 -21.36 -40.58
CA ASP A 81 -2.89 -21.65 -39.33
C ASP A 81 -1.94 -22.08 -38.20
N GLU A 82 -0.95 -22.93 -38.53
CA GLU A 82 0.03 -23.41 -37.55
C GLU A 82 0.93 -22.30 -37.00
N GLN A 83 1.31 -21.32 -37.83
CA GLN A 83 2.14 -20.20 -37.39
C GLN A 83 1.35 -19.26 -36.48
N THR A 84 0.11 -18.95 -36.87
CA THR A 84 -0.83 -18.17 -36.05
C THR A 84 -1.08 -18.87 -34.71
N ALA A 85 -1.32 -20.18 -34.70
CA ALA A 85 -1.50 -20.95 -33.48
C ALA A 85 -0.26 -20.97 -32.56
N LYS A 86 0.95 -21.06 -33.13
CA LYS A 86 2.21 -20.96 -32.35
C LYS A 86 2.36 -19.59 -31.69
N LEU A 87 2.08 -18.49 -32.41
CA LEU A 87 2.12 -17.14 -31.85
C LEU A 87 1.10 -16.97 -30.71
N MET A 88 -0.11 -17.53 -30.87
CA MET A 88 -1.14 -17.54 -29.82
C MET A 88 -0.70 -18.30 -28.57
N ALA A 89 -0.06 -19.46 -28.73
CA ALA A 89 0.44 -20.25 -27.61
C ALA A 89 1.51 -19.49 -26.80
N VAL A 90 2.43 -18.77 -27.47
CA VAL A 90 3.41 -17.90 -26.80
C VAL A 90 2.71 -16.80 -26.00
N ARG A 91 1.70 -16.15 -26.56
CA ARG A 91 0.93 -15.11 -25.87
C ARG A 91 0.13 -15.67 -24.69
N ASN A 92 -0.45 -16.86 -24.81
CA ASN A 92 -1.12 -17.54 -23.71
C ASN A 92 -0.17 -17.81 -22.54
N SER A 93 1.03 -18.33 -22.83
CA SER A 93 2.05 -18.56 -21.80
C SER A 93 2.47 -17.27 -21.08
N LYS A 94 2.58 -16.15 -21.81
CA LYS A 94 2.83 -14.82 -21.20
C LYS A 94 1.70 -14.41 -20.26
N ILE A 95 0.43 -14.52 -20.69
CA ILE A 95 -0.73 -14.22 -19.84
C ILE A 95 -0.70 -15.08 -18.58
N ASP A 96 -0.48 -16.39 -18.72
CA ASP A 96 -0.44 -17.32 -17.58
C ASP A 96 0.66 -16.98 -16.58
N SER A 97 1.86 -16.65 -17.07
CA SER A 97 2.98 -16.22 -16.23
C SER A 97 2.64 -14.96 -15.43
N VAL A 98 2.03 -13.97 -16.08
CA VAL A 98 1.64 -12.71 -15.44
C VAL A 98 0.55 -12.95 -14.40
N LEU A 99 -0.48 -13.75 -14.72
CA LEU A 99 -1.57 -14.08 -13.79
C LEU A 99 -1.12 -15.01 -12.65
N GLN A 100 -0.06 -15.79 -12.84
CA GLN A 100 0.55 -16.58 -11.76
C GLN A 100 1.30 -15.66 -10.79
N LYS A 101 2.08 -14.69 -11.29
CA LYS A 101 2.72 -13.67 -10.46
C LYS A 101 1.66 -12.88 -9.68
N TYR A 102 0.63 -12.40 -10.36
CA TYR A 102 -0.50 -11.72 -9.74
C TYR A 102 -1.16 -12.56 -8.63
N SER A 103 -1.35 -13.86 -8.83
CA SER A 103 -1.99 -14.72 -7.82
C SER A 103 -1.18 -14.93 -6.53
N LYS A 104 0.09 -14.51 -6.51
CA LYS A 104 0.97 -14.59 -5.33
C LYS A 104 0.99 -13.30 -4.51
N THR A 105 0.32 -12.24 -4.97
CA THR A 105 0.21 -10.98 -4.22
C THR A 105 -0.85 -11.09 -3.12
N PHE A 106 -0.95 -10.06 -2.28
CA PHE A 106 -2.00 -10.00 -1.28
C PHE A 106 -3.38 -9.72 -1.90
N LEU A 107 -4.17 -10.78 -2.11
CA LEU A 107 -5.53 -10.68 -2.66
C LEU A 107 -6.57 -10.39 -1.56
N VAL A 108 -7.51 -9.47 -1.82
CA VAL A 108 -8.57 -9.08 -0.86
C VAL A 108 -9.97 -9.50 -1.30
N GLY A 109 -10.88 -9.75 -0.35
CA GLY A 109 -12.31 -9.95 -0.61
C GLY A 109 -12.63 -10.86 -1.81
N ASP A 110 -13.36 -10.33 -2.79
CA ASP A 110 -13.77 -11.01 -4.03
C ASP A 110 -12.70 -11.02 -5.15
N GLU A 111 -11.50 -10.52 -4.89
CA GLU A 111 -10.41 -10.48 -5.87
C GLU A 111 -10.00 -11.91 -6.29
N LYS A 112 -9.93 -12.82 -5.32
CA LYS A 112 -9.58 -14.23 -5.56
C LYS A 112 -10.62 -14.94 -6.43
N SER A 113 -11.91 -14.69 -6.16
CA SER A 113 -13.01 -15.29 -6.95
C SER A 113 -13.04 -14.70 -8.36
N THR A 114 -12.86 -13.39 -8.50
CA THR A 114 -12.80 -12.70 -9.80
C THR A 114 -11.60 -13.17 -10.64
N LEU A 115 -10.43 -13.34 -10.03
CA LEU A 115 -9.23 -13.88 -10.67
C LEU A 115 -9.44 -15.33 -11.14
N HIS A 116 -10.10 -16.15 -10.32
CA HIS A 116 -10.43 -17.51 -10.68
C HIS A 116 -11.36 -17.56 -11.90
N GLN A 117 -12.42 -16.74 -11.89
CA GLN A 117 -13.33 -16.61 -13.03
C GLN A 117 -12.60 -16.11 -14.30
N LEU A 118 -11.69 -15.15 -14.16
CA LEU A 118 -10.87 -14.67 -15.27
C LEU A 118 -10.06 -15.81 -15.90
N LYS A 119 -9.37 -16.62 -15.08
CA LYS A 119 -8.57 -17.76 -15.55
C LYS A 119 -9.44 -18.79 -16.28
N GLN A 120 -10.62 -19.12 -15.74
CA GLN A 120 -11.55 -20.03 -16.39
C GLN A 120 -12.03 -19.49 -17.75
N ARG A 121 -12.39 -18.21 -17.81
CA ARG A 121 -12.81 -17.55 -19.05
C ARG A 121 -11.70 -17.50 -20.09
N LEU A 122 -10.45 -17.25 -19.68
CA LEU A 122 -9.30 -17.30 -20.57
C LEU A 122 -9.11 -18.69 -21.18
N ILE A 123 -9.23 -19.76 -20.39
CA ILE A 123 -9.13 -21.13 -20.90
C ILE A 123 -10.25 -21.42 -21.91
N ALA A 124 -11.51 -21.06 -21.59
CA ALA A 124 -12.62 -21.23 -22.51
C ALA A 124 -12.44 -20.41 -23.80
N HIS A 125 -11.96 -19.17 -23.68
CA HIS A 125 -11.66 -18.31 -24.81
C HIS A 125 -10.57 -18.87 -25.70
N GLN A 126 -9.52 -19.49 -25.14
CA GLN A 126 -8.47 -20.15 -25.92
C GLN A 126 -9.01 -21.28 -26.82
N THR A 127 -10.08 -21.97 -26.40
CA THR A 127 -10.74 -22.98 -27.25
C THR A 127 -11.42 -22.31 -28.43
N LEU A 128 -12.19 -21.24 -28.20
CA LEU A 128 -12.84 -20.44 -29.25
C LEU A 128 -11.82 -19.82 -30.22
N GLU A 129 -10.69 -19.35 -29.72
CA GLU A 129 -9.60 -18.82 -30.55
C GLU A 129 -9.01 -19.88 -31.47
N LYS A 130 -8.82 -21.12 -30.99
CA LYS A 130 -8.34 -22.24 -31.82
C LYS A 130 -9.36 -22.60 -32.89
N GLU A 131 -10.64 -22.65 -32.55
CA GLU A 131 -11.71 -22.90 -33.52
C GLU A 131 -11.75 -21.81 -34.59
N ALA A 132 -11.58 -20.54 -34.21
CA ALA A 132 -11.50 -19.42 -35.14
C ALA A 132 -10.29 -19.53 -36.10
N ILE A 133 -9.17 -20.10 -35.65
CA ILE A 133 -7.97 -20.27 -36.50
C ILE A 133 -8.12 -21.47 -37.45
N PHE A 134 -8.50 -22.64 -36.94
CA PHE A 134 -8.46 -23.90 -37.70
C PHE A 134 -9.76 -24.25 -38.42
N ASN A 135 -10.91 -23.77 -37.92
CA ASN A 135 -12.24 -24.07 -38.48
C ASN A 135 -12.83 -22.86 -39.19
N ALA A 136 -11.99 -21.92 -39.62
CA ALA A 136 -12.35 -20.69 -40.32
C ALA A 136 -13.04 -20.97 -41.67
N LYS A 137 -14.31 -21.40 -41.66
CA LYS A 137 -15.19 -21.21 -42.81
C LYS A 137 -15.44 -19.71 -42.88
N ALA A 138 -14.87 -19.05 -43.88
CA ALA A 138 -15.10 -17.63 -44.12
C ALA A 138 -16.62 -17.34 -44.06
N ASN A 139 -17.06 -16.57 -43.06
CA ASN A 139 -18.45 -16.20 -42.73
C ASN A 139 -19.26 -17.02 -41.71
N ASP A 140 -18.65 -17.78 -40.79
CA ASP A 140 -19.40 -18.21 -39.59
C ASP A 140 -19.59 -17.03 -38.61
N VAL A 141 -20.64 -16.25 -38.83
CA VAL A 141 -21.00 -15.06 -38.02
C VAL A 141 -21.24 -15.44 -36.55
N PHE A 142 -21.81 -16.62 -36.29
CA PHE A 142 -22.13 -17.08 -34.93
C PHE A 142 -20.86 -17.38 -34.13
N ALA A 143 -19.89 -18.07 -34.73
CA ALA A 143 -18.60 -18.36 -34.08
C ALA A 143 -17.85 -17.07 -33.72
N PHE A 144 -17.92 -16.04 -34.58
CA PHE A 144 -17.26 -14.75 -34.32
C PHE A 144 -17.99 -13.92 -33.25
N GLU A 145 -19.32 -14.00 -33.16
CA GLU A 145 -20.08 -13.36 -32.08
C GLU A 145 -19.77 -13.98 -30.72
N GLU A 146 -19.68 -15.31 -30.62
CA GLU A 146 -19.32 -16.01 -29.38
C GLU A 146 -17.89 -15.66 -28.92
N LEU A 147 -16.94 -15.63 -29.85
CA LEU A 147 -15.57 -15.18 -29.58
C LEU A 147 -15.55 -13.74 -29.04
N ASN A 148 -16.28 -12.82 -29.66
CA ASN A 148 -16.38 -11.43 -29.22
C ASN A 148 -17.06 -11.29 -27.86
N TYR A 149 -18.10 -12.06 -27.59
CA TYR A 149 -18.77 -12.08 -26.29
C TYR A 149 -17.81 -12.55 -25.18
N SER A 150 -17.12 -13.66 -25.42
CA SER A 150 -16.12 -14.22 -24.50
C SER A 150 -14.98 -13.21 -24.23
N TYR A 151 -14.50 -12.52 -25.26
CA TYR A 151 -13.51 -11.45 -25.13
C TYR A 151 -14.00 -10.29 -24.24
N LYS A 152 -15.24 -9.82 -24.43
CA LYS A 152 -15.82 -8.74 -23.62
C LYS A 152 -15.95 -9.13 -22.14
N GLU A 153 -16.34 -10.36 -21.86
CA GLU A 153 -16.44 -10.86 -20.48
C GLU A 153 -15.06 -10.95 -19.81
N ILE A 154 -14.00 -11.32 -20.55
CA ILE A 154 -12.62 -11.27 -20.04
C ILE A 154 -12.22 -9.83 -19.70
N LEU A 155 -12.45 -8.87 -20.59
CA LEU A 155 -12.16 -7.46 -20.34
C LEU A 155 -12.93 -6.91 -19.15
N LYS A 156 -14.17 -7.35 -18.93
CA LYS A 156 -14.97 -6.99 -17.76
C LYS A 156 -14.33 -7.50 -16.46
N ASN A 157 -13.88 -8.76 -16.42
CA ASN A 157 -13.16 -9.32 -15.28
C ASN A 157 -11.84 -8.57 -15.02
N LEU A 158 -11.07 -8.26 -16.06
CA LEU A 158 -9.85 -7.46 -15.94
C LEU A 158 -10.13 -6.06 -15.41
N SER A 159 -11.16 -5.39 -15.93
CA SER A 159 -11.58 -4.08 -15.44
C SER A 159 -12.00 -4.12 -13.97
N LEU A 160 -12.67 -5.20 -13.53
CA LEU A 160 -13.06 -5.37 -12.14
C LEU A 160 -11.82 -5.52 -11.24
N LEU A 161 -10.87 -6.37 -11.62
CA LEU A 161 -9.62 -6.56 -10.87
C LEU A 161 -8.79 -5.27 -10.79
N THR A 162 -8.68 -4.51 -11.89
CA THR A 162 -7.97 -3.22 -11.93
C THR A 162 -8.65 -2.16 -11.07
N LYS A 163 -9.99 -2.13 -11.05
CA LYS A 163 -10.75 -1.26 -10.16
C LYS A 163 -10.52 -1.61 -8.69
N THR A 164 -10.46 -2.89 -8.36
CA THR A 164 -10.11 -3.36 -7.01
C THR A 164 -8.74 -2.85 -6.58
N GLN A 165 -7.72 -2.90 -7.44
CA GLN A 165 -6.39 -2.36 -7.11
C GLN A 165 -6.45 -0.87 -6.74
N THR A 166 -7.22 -0.10 -7.51
CA THR A 166 -7.39 1.34 -7.26
C THR A 166 -8.13 1.62 -5.96
N LEU A 167 -9.16 0.84 -5.64
CA LEU A 167 -9.95 1.01 -4.41
C LEU A 167 -9.10 0.70 -3.17
N VAL A 168 -8.40 -0.43 -3.16
CA VAL A 168 -7.54 -0.81 -2.04
C VAL A 168 -6.36 0.15 -1.90
N GLY A 169 -5.76 0.58 -3.02
CA GLY A 169 -4.71 1.59 -3.00
C GLY A 169 -5.15 2.91 -2.36
N LYS A 170 -6.38 3.36 -2.63
CA LYS A 170 -6.96 4.55 -1.97
C LYS A 170 -7.17 4.36 -0.47
N GLU A 171 -7.57 3.16 -0.05
CA GLU A 171 -7.74 2.83 1.37
C GLU A 171 -6.41 2.86 2.12
N LEU A 172 -5.35 2.30 1.54
CA LEU A 172 -3.98 2.36 2.09
C LEU A 172 -3.47 3.80 2.24
N ILE A 173 -3.75 4.67 1.25
CA ILE A 173 -3.39 6.10 1.33
C ILE A 173 -4.17 6.76 2.47
N LYS A 174 -5.48 6.54 2.55
CA LYS A 174 -6.32 7.14 3.58
C LYS A 174 -5.89 6.72 5.00
N GLU A 175 -5.53 5.45 5.17
CA GLU A 175 -4.98 4.94 6.44
C GLU A 175 -3.65 5.63 6.76
N SER A 176 -2.75 5.74 5.78
CA SER A 176 -1.46 6.42 5.93
C SER A 176 -1.61 7.90 6.30
N GLU A 177 -2.57 8.62 5.71
CA GLU A 177 -2.87 10.02 6.06
C GLU A 177 -3.37 10.16 7.50
N SER A 178 -4.21 9.23 7.95
CA SER A 178 -4.70 9.21 9.34
C SER A 178 -3.58 8.97 10.34
N LEU A 179 -2.68 8.02 10.04
CA LEU A 179 -1.48 7.74 10.83
C LEU A 179 -0.53 8.95 10.87
N TYR A 180 -0.32 9.60 9.73
CA TYR A 180 0.50 10.81 9.60
C TYR A 180 -0.04 11.97 10.46
N ALA A 181 -1.35 12.21 10.42
CA ALA A 181 -2.01 13.22 11.24
C ALA A 181 -1.81 12.94 12.75
N GLY A 182 -1.89 11.68 13.17
CA GLY A 182 -1.59 11.25 14.54
C GLY A 182 -0.14 11.56 14.95
N THR A 183 0.84 11.26 14.09
CA THR A 183 2.25 11.59 14.33
C THR A 183 2.51 13.08 14.45
N LYS A 184 1.78 13.93 13.72
CA LYS A 184 1.91 15.39 13.88
C LYS A 184 1.48 15.85 15.28
N ILE A 185 0.42 15.26 15.83
CA ILE A 185 -0.03 15.54 17.21
C ILE A 185 1.03 15.08 18.22
N TYR A 186 1.56 13.87 18.04
CA TYR A 186 2.64 13.34 18.88
C TYR A 186 3.88 14.25 18.89
N SER A 187 4.32 14.68 17.72
CA SER A 187 5.42 15.64 17.56
C SER A 187 5.14 16.98 18.27
N ALA A 188 3.93 17.52 18.14
CA ALA A 188 3.56 18.78 18.79
C ALA A 188 3.57 18.68 20.32
N VAL A 189 3.05 17.58 20.88
CA VAL A 189 3.08 17.31 22.33
C VAL A 189 4.53 17.18 22.81
N GLN A 190 5.37 16.46 22.07
CA GLN A 190 6.78 16.29 22.43
C GLN A 190 7.53 17.63 22.42
N PHE A 191 7.26 18.51 21.44
CA PHE A 191 7.84 19.85 21.39
C PHE A 191 7.40 20.71 22.59
N ALA A 192 6.11 20.65 22.96
CA ALA A 192 5.59 21.35 24.13
C ALA A 192 6.24 20.85 25.44
N LEU A 193 6.40 19.52 25.59
CA LEU A 193 7.09 18.92 26.74
C LEU A 193 8.56 19.35 26.80
N ALA A 194 9.25 19.42 25.67
CA ALA A 194 10.64 19.89 25.60
C ALA A 194 10.79 21.34 26.07
N ILE A 195 9.89 22.24 25.65
CA ILE A 195 9.86 23.63 26.13
C ILE A 195 9.64 23.67 27.64
N LEU A 196 8.70 22.88 28.17
CA LEU A 196 8.37 22.82 29.59
C LEU A 196 9.59 22.37 30.42
N ILE A 197 10.32 21.35 29.95
CA ILE A 197 11.58 20.93 30.55
C ILE A 197 12.60 22.08 30.55
N GLY A 198 12.75 22.80 29.44
CA GLY A 198 13.66 23.95 29.35
C GLY A 198 13.35 25.03 30.40
N ILE A 199 12.08 25.37 30.56
CA ILE A 199 11.61 26.35 31.57
C ILE A 199 11.91 25.85 32.99
N LEU A 200 11.68 24.57 33.26
CA LEU A 200 11.97 23.95 34.57
C LEU A 200 13.46 24.02 34.91
N ILE A 201 14.33 23.70 33.96
CA ILE A 201 15.80 23.76 34.15
C ILE A 201 16.23 25.18 34.51
N VAL A 202 15.78 26.18 33.76
CA VAL A 202 16.10 27.60 34.02
C VAL A 202 15.61 28.03 35.40
N SER A 203 14.36 27.69 35.75
CA SER A 203 13.78 28.00 37.07
C SER A 203 14.58 27.40 38.23
N ILE A 204 15.01 26.15 38.10
CA ILE A 204 15.82 25.46 39.12
C ILE A 204 17.18 26.14 39.29
N ILE A 205 17.85 26.52 38.18
CA ILE A 205 19.15 27.20 38.21
C ILE A 205 19.04 28.56 38.92
N PHE A 206 18.03 29.36 38.57
CA PHE A 206 17.81 30.66 39.22
C PHE A 206 17.52 30.52 40.72
N ALA A 207 16.64 29.59 41.12
CA ALA A 207 16.35 29.34 42.53
C ALA A 207 17.59 28.88 43.32
N SER A 208 18.43 28.05 42.71
CA SER A 208 19.71 27.60 43.28
C SER A 208 20.70 28.75 43.51
N ASN A 209 20.82 29.69 42.56
CA ASN A 209 21.74 30.81 42.67
C ASN A 209 21.33 31.81 43.76
N VAL A 210 20.03 32.05 43.97
CA VAL A 210 19.54 32.96 45.03
C VAL A 210 19.85 32.43 46.44
N MET A 211 19.91 31.11 46.63
CA MET A 211 20.23 30.51 47.94
C MET A 211 21.70 30.64 48.35
N LYS A 212 22.63 30.91 47.42
CA LYS A 212 24.07 31.08 47.75
C LYS A 212 24.41 32.47 48.30
N VAL A 213 23.54 33.47 48.15
CA VAL A 213 23.85 34.88 48.48
C VAL A 213 23.67 35.21 49.98
N LYS A 214 23.17 34.29 50.82
CA LYS A 214 22.81 34.59 52.22
C LYS A 214 23.78 34.08 53.29
N GLN A 215 25.06 33.93 52.97
CA GLN A 215 26.11 33.66 53.96
C GLN A 215 27.13 34.80 54.05
N GLU A 216 26.69 36.02 54.36
CA GLU A 216 27.60 36.99 54.97
C GLU A 216 27.41 36.95 56.48
N LYS A 217 28.46 36.46 57.15
CA LYS A 217 28.61 36.55 58.61
C LYS A 217 28.75 38.02 58.97
N PHE A 218 27.72 38.60 59.56
CA PHE A 218 27.87 39.85 60.30
C PHE A 218 28.75 39.59 61.53
N ASN A 219 30.04 39.90 61.43
CA ASN A 219 30.88 40.13 62.60
C ASN A 219 30.70 41.61 62.99
N LEU A 220 29.90 41.85 64.02
CA LEU A 220 29.84 43.15 64.70
C LEU A 220 31.09 43.29 65.57
N ASN A 221 31.90 44.30 65.27
CA ASN A 221 32.79 44.98 66.21
C ASN A 221 32.85 46.45 65.84
#